data_AF-A0A2E6DDU1-F1
#
_entry.id   AF-A0A2E6DDU1-F1
#
_cell.length_a   1.000
_cell.length_b   1.000
_cell.length_c   1.000
_cell.angle_alpha   90.00
_cell.angle_beta   90.00
_cell.angle_gamma   90.00
#
_symmetry.space_group_name_H-M   'P 1'
#
loop_
_entity.id
_entity.type
_entity.pdbx_description
1 polymer ?
#
loop_
_entity_poly.entity_id
_entity_poly.type
_entity_poly.pdbx_seq_one_letter_code
_entity_poly.pdbx_strand_id
1 'polypeptide(L)' 'MIVKKNDKYAVECQVKMAADCLQTGEYCDEEEEAQEWVERECWIFSGEGWICTQCNEHIMENLGKMRHDREY' A
#
# COMPACT_ATOMS: atom_id res chain seq x y z
N MET A 1 5.88 5.62 -0.45
CA MET A 1 6.82 6.70 -0.85
C MET A 1 6.25 7.37 -2.08
N ILE A 2 6.34 8.69 -2.21
CA ILE A 2 5.88 9.36 -3.44
C ILE A 2 7.01 9.30 -4.47
N VAL A 3 6.66 8.88 -5.68
CA VAL A 3 7.57 8.77 -6.82
C VAL A 3 7.15 9.72 -7.92
N LYS A 4 8.13 10.34 -8.58
CA LYS A 4 7.92 11.19 -9.74
C LYS A 4 8.45 10.50 -11.00
N LYS A 5 7.63 10.43 -12.06
CA LYS A 5 8.01 9.87 -13.37
C LYS A 5 7.29 10.64 -14.48
N ASN A 6 8.05 11.08 -15.50
CA ASN A 6 7.51 11.84 -16.64
C ASN A 6 6.64 13.04 -16.19
N ASP A 7 7.15 13.80 -15.21
CA ASP A 7 6.47 14.94 -14.58
C ASP A 7 5.15 14.67 -13.84
N LYS A 8 4.79 13.40 -13.65
CA LYS A 8 3.65 12.96 -12.83
C LYS A 8 4.10 12.33 -11.51
N TYR A 9 3.23 12.34 -10.52
CA TYR A 9 3.44 11.82 -9.17
C TYR A 9 2.57 10.59 -8.92
N ALA A 10 3.09 9.61 -8.19
CA ALA A 10 2.31 8.46 -7.74
C ALA A 10 2.81 8.00 -6.37
N VAL A 11 2.01 7.24 -5.64
CA VAL A 11 2.42 6.64 -4.36
C VAL A 11 2.81 5.18 -4.58
N GLU A 12 4.01 4.79 -4.14
CA GLU A 12 4.40 3.38 -4.08
C GLU A 12 3.94 2.71 -2.79
N CYS A 13 3.44 1.47 -2.93
CA CYS A 13 3.16 0.58 -1.83
C CYS A 13 4.46 0.23 -1.10
N GLN A 14 4.46 0.38 0.22
CA GLN A 14 5.65 0.22 1.05
C GLN A 14 6.17 -1.23 1.08
N VAL A 15 5.28 -2.22 1.14
CA VAL A 15 5.66 -3.60 1.51
C VAL A 15 5.75 -4.56 0.34
N LYS A 16 4.95 -4.38 -0.72
CA LYS A 16 4.99 -5.17 -1.97
C LYS A 16 5.00 -6.70 -1.74
N MET A 17 4.25 -7.18 -0.75
CA MET A 17 4.26 -8.59 -0.30
C MET A 17 3.21 -9.46 -0.98
N ALA A 18 2.02 -8.90 -1.26
CA ALA A 18 0.96 -9.64 -1.94
C ALA A 18 1.33 -9.88 -3.41
N ALA A 19 0.96 -11.04 -3.95
CA ALA A 19 1.25 -11.41 -5.33
C ALA A 19 0.56 -10.47 -6.35
N ASP A 20 -0.57 -9.91 -5.95
CA ASP A 20 -1.40 -8.95 -6.68
C ASP A 20 -1.25 -7.51 -6.15
N CYS A 21 -0.13 -7.20 -5.51
CA CYS A 21 0.18 -5.84 -5.08
C CYS A 21 0.14 -4.87 -6.28
N LEU A 22 -0.56 -3.75 -6.13
CA LEU A 22 -0.58 -2.66 -7.11
C LEU A 22 0.80 -2.06 -7.40
N GLN A 23 1.76 -2.23 -6.48
CA GLN A 23 3.13 -1.68 -6.48
C GLN A 23 3.18 -0.14 -6.45
N THR A 24 2.48 0.50 -7.38
CA THR A 24 2.41 1.95 -7.56
C THR A 24 0.95 2.33 -7.84
N GLY A 25 0.47 3.38 -7.19
CA GLY A 25 -0.84 3.97 -7.45
C GLY A 25 -0.92 4.71 -8.78
N GLU A 26 -2.00 5.46 -8.98
CA GLU A 26 -2.19 6.25 -10.19
C GLU A 26 -1.17 7.38 -10.31
N TYR A 27 -0.79 7.69 -11.56
CA TYR A 27 0.10 8.80 -11.88
C TYR A 27 -0.72 10.07 -12.11
N CYS A 28 -0.66 10.96 -11.13
CA CYS A 28 -1.37 12.24 -11.05
C CYS A 28 -0.46 13.40 -11.46
N ASP A 29 -1.06 14.55 -11.81
CA ASP A 29 -0.27 15.72 -12.21
C ASP A 29 0.33 16.45 -11.00
N GLU A 30 -0.30 16.32 -9.84
CA GLU A 30 0.14 16.90 -8.57
C GLU A 30 0.42 15.85 -7.50
N GLU A 31 1.32 16.18 -6.57
CA GLU A 31 1.65 15.28 -5.44
C GLU A 31 0.46 15.08 -4.50
N GLU A 32 -0.32 16.13 -4.25
CA GLU A 32 -1.53 16.08 -3.42
C GLU A 32 -2.58 15.15 -4.03
N GLU A 33 -2.81 15.24 -5.35
CA GLU A 33 -3.75 14.36 -6.07
C GLU A 33 -3.34 12.88 -5.96
N ALA A 34 -2.03 12.57 -6.01
CA ALA A 34 -1.54 11.22 -5.78
C ALA A 34 -1.79 10.72 -4.34
N GLN A 35 -1.75 11.61 -3.34
CA GLN A 35 -2.11 11.28 -1.96
C GLN A 35 -3.62 11.07 -1.80
N GLU A 36 -4.45 11.97 -2.34
CA GLU A 36 -5.91 11.82 -2.33
C GLU A 36 -6.36 10.53 -3.01
N TRP A 37 -5.65 10.11 -4.06
CA TRP A 37 -5.93 8.85 -4.74
C TRP A 37 -5.76 7.65 -3.82
N VAL A 38 -4.64 7.56 -3.08
CA VAL A 38 -4.43 6.42 -2.16
C VAL A 38 -5.40 6.42 -0.99
N GLU A 39 -5.82 7.61 -0.53
CA GLU A 39 -6.89 7.73 0.47
C GLU A 39 -8.24 7.22 -0.08
N ARG A 40 -8.58 7.60 -1.31
CA ARG A 40 -9.81 7.15 -2.00
C ARG A 40 -9.82 5.64 -2.24
N GLU A 41 -8.67 5.06 -2.58
CA GLU A 41 -8.48 3.62 -2.74
C GLU A 41 -8.29 2.88 -1.41
N CYS A 42 -8.48 3.57 -0.27
CA CYS A 42 -8.41 3.02 1.07
C CYS A 42 -7.07 2.32 1.39
N TRP A 43 -5.96 2.81 0.84
CA TRP A 43 -4.64 2.34 1.26
C TRP A 43 -4.42 2.71 2.73
N ILE A 44 -3.65 1.88 3.44
CA ILE A 44 -3.40 2.06 4.88
C ILE A 44 -2.08 2.78 5.08
N PHE A 45 -2.10 3.90 5.80
CA PHE A 45 -0.88 4.59 6.20
C PHE A 45 -0.28 3.94 7.46
N SER A 46 0.95 3.43 7.34
CA SER A 46 1.66 2.72 8.42
C SER A 46 2.35 3.66 9.43
N GLY A 47 2.38 4.97 9.15
CA GLY A 47 3.25 5.94 9.82
C GLY A 47 4.57 6.20 9.07
N GLU A 48 5.00 5.26 8.22
CA GLU A 48 6.22 5.37 7.40
C GLU A 48 5.91 5.39 5.89
N GLY A 49 4.73 4.91 5.50
CA GLY A 49 4.33 4.84 4.09
C GLY A 49 2.93 4.27 3.92
N TRP A 50 2.48 4.23 2.67
CA TRP A 50 1.17 3.69 2.30
C TRP A 50 1.27 2.22 1.90
N ILE A 51 0.29 1.43 2.32
CA ILE A 51 0.18 0.00 2.05
C ILE A 51 -1.13 -0.22 1.29
N CYS A 52 -1.07 -0.79 0.09
CA CYS A 52 -2.28 -1.12 -0.67
C CYS A 52 -3.12 -2.18 0.05
N THR A 53 -4.42 -2.20 -0.22
CA THR A 53 -5.38 -3.09 0.46
C THR A 53 -5.00 -4.56 0.33
N GLN A 54 -4.50 -5.01 -0.82
CA GLN A 54 -4.06 -6.39 -1.05
C GLN A 54 -2.89 -6.78 -0.13
N CYS A 55 -1.91 -5.88 0.02
CA CYS A 55 -0.80 -6.11 0.93
C CYS A 55 -1.24 -6.08 2.39
N ASN A 56 -2.17 -5.20 2.75
CA ASN A 56 -2.72 -5.15 4.10
C ASN A 56 -3.48 -6.44 4.45
N GLU A 57 -4.33 -6.94 3.54
CA GLU A 57 -5.03 -8.21 3.69
C GLU A 57 -4.04 -9.37 3.88
N HIS A 58 -3.01 -9.44 3.05
CA HIS A 58 -1.97 -10.46 3.16
C HIS A 58 -1.24 -10.43 4.52
N ILE A 59 -0.96 -9.24 5.05
CA ILE A 59 -0.38 -9.08 6.39
C ILE A 59 -1.33 -9.60 7.46
N MET A 60 -2.61 -9.23 7.40
CA MET A 60 -3.61 -9.62 8.39
C MET A 60 -3.86 -11.14 8.40
N GLU A 61 -3.90 -11.77 7.22
CA GLU A 61 -3.99 -13.23 7.11
C GLU A 61 -2.79 -13.94 7.77
N ASN A 62 -1.57 -13.46 7.50
CA ASN A 62 -0.36 -14.05 8.07
C ASN A 62 -0.27 -13.83 9.59
N LEU A 63 -0.70 -12.66 10.09
CA LEU A 63 -0.82 -12.41 11.53
C LEU A 63 -1.83 -13.38 12.18
N GLY A 64 -2.94 -13.67 11.52
CA GLY A 64 -3.93 -14.66 11.97
C GLY A 64 -3.32 -16.06 12.11
N LYS A 65 -2.59 -16.52 11.08
CA LYS A 65 -1.90 -17.82 11.09
C LYS A 65 -0.89 -17.92 12.22
N MET A 66 -0.03 -16.90 12.39
CA MET A 66 0.97 -16.88 13.46
C MET A 66 0.38 -16.92 14.87
N ARG A 67 -0.83 -16.36 15.07
CA ARG A 67 -1.54 -16.45 16.36
C ARG A 67 -2.04 -17.86 16.60
N HIS A 68 -2.66 -18.46 15.59
CA HIS A 68 -3.15 -19.85 15.67
C HIS A 68 -2.01 -20.84 15.96
N ASP A 69 -0.85 -20.69 15.30
CA ASP A 69 0.30 -21.59 15.48
C ASP A 69 0.99 -21.43 16.85
N ARG A 70 0.69 -20.39 17.62
CA ARG A 70 1.21 -20.20 18.98
C ARG A 70 0.32 -20.81 20.06
N GLU A 71 -0.94 -21.13 19.73
CA GLU A 71 -1.91 -21.71 20.67
C GLU A 71 -1.93 -23.25 20.63
N TYR A 72 -1.17 -23.88 19.74
CA TYR A 72 -1.06 -25.33 19.56
C TYR A 72 0.39 -25.83 19.63
#